data_AF-A0A847QPS8-F1
#
_entry.id   AF-A0A847QPS8-F1
#
_cell.length_a   1.000
_cell.length_b   1.000
_cell.length_c   1.000
_cell.angle_alpha   90.00
_cell.angle_beta   90.00
_cell.angle_gamma   90.00
#
_symmetry.space_group_name_H-M   'P 1'
#
loop_
_entity.id
_entity.type
_entity.pdbx_description
1 polymer ?
#
loop_
_entity_poly.entity_id
_entity_poly.type
_entity_poly.pdbx_seq_one_letter_code
_entity_poly.pdbx_strand_id
1 'polypeptide(L)'
;MVPVKGIKLDIPSALLPLILILQITLLIFTLINYDFSVRSIQEFKSSTVKSNTVYLKSEGTLPKLNDFSEIRNYKNYLSDQKKAMLKIDEENKNYKNKKLQLLAERYQADPKYLDFIVKVEKTFKLEPCELLALIAQESGFKPQTRMDGGSLSYSTTQMKLATAQTAYMAITEYYKMNIVPPTHELLQNNQYYATFLAGGYLRYLYDVYKNKEEAYTAYNWGIGGRMVFYQKNGHFRSAYALKLSNLRDEFRHFVGKDYALIGNSDV
;
A
#
# COMPACT_ATOMS: atom_id res chain seq x y z
N MET A 1 -33.15 6.43 50.29
CA MET A 1 -33.59 6.82 48.94
C MET A 1 -33.65 8.34 48.89
N VAL A 2 -32.74 8.97 48.15
CA VAL A 2 -32.71 10.44 47.97
C VAL A 2 -33.42 10.76 46.65
N PRO A 3 -34.41 11.67 46.62
CA PRO A 3 -35.10 12.00 45.39
C PRO A 3 -34.16 12.79 44.46
N VAL A 4 -33.96 12.26 43.25
CA VAL A 4 -33.23 12.95 42.18
C VAL A 4 -34.12 14.09 41.68
N LYS A 5 -33.73 15.34 41.94
CA LYS A 5 -34.36 16.52 41.35
C LYS A 5 -34.02 16.56 39.86
N GLY A 6 -35.01 16.38 39.00
CA GLY A 6 -34.86 16.53 37.55
C GLY A 6 -34.47 17.96 37.18
N ILE A 7 -33.41 18.10 36.39
CA ILE A 7 -32.99 19.38 35.83
C ILE A 7 -33.96 19.71 34.67
N LYS A 8 -34.72 20.79 34.80
CA LYS A 8 -35.47 21.35 33.66
C LYS A 8 -34.50 22.15 32.81
N LEU A 9 -34.29 21.70 31.58
CA LEU A 9 -33.49 22.42 30.60
C LEU A 9 -34.44 23.30 29.77
N ASP A 10 -34.55 24.57 30.13
CA ASP A 10 -35.29 25.56 29.34
C ASP A 10 -34.40 26.02 28.19
N ILE A 11 -34.64 25.48 27.00
CA ILE A 11 -33.96 25.92 25.78
C ILE A 11 -34.73 27.13 25.22
N PRO A 12 -34.09 28.31 25.08
CA PRO A 12 -34.68 29.47 24.44
C PRO A 12 -35.26 29.12 23.06
N SER A 13 -36.50 29.54 22.79
CA SER A 13 -37.17 29.30 21.50
C SER A 13 -36.38 29.83 20.29
N ALA A 14 -35.54 30.84 20.50
CA ALA A 14 -34.64 31.39 19.48
C ALA A 14 -33.50 30.43 19.06
N LEU A 15 -33.15 29.43 19.87
CA LEU A 15 -32.07 28.45 19.56
C LEU A 15 -32.56 27.24 18.76
N LEU A 16 -33.86 26.93 18.80
CA LEU A 16 -34.46 25.84 18.02
C LEU A 16 -34.16 25.90 16.51
N PRO A 17 -34.31 27.04 15.80
CA PRO A 17 -34.01 27.09 14.37
C PRO A 17 -32.52 26.84 14.08
N LEU A 18 -31.63 27.23 14.98
CA LEU A 18 -30.18 27.09 14.82
C LEU A 18 -29.75 25.62 14.95
N ILE A 19 -30.34 24.89 15.89
CA ILE A 19 -30.17 23.44 16.05
C ILE A 19 -30.67 22.71 14.79
N LEU A 20 -31.80 23.14 14.23
CA LEU A 20 -32.42 22.51 13.06
C LEU A 20 -31.58 22.73 11.78
N ILE A 21 -31.03 23.93 11.60
CA ILE A 21 -30.07 24.23 10.51
C ILE A 21 -28.82 23.35 10.66
N LEU A 22 -28.28 23.21 11.88
CA LEU A 22 -27.11 22.37 12.13
C LEU A 22 -27.40 20.89 11.79
N GLN A 23 -28.56 20.36 12.18
CA GLN A 23 -28.95 18.99 11.84
C GLN A 23 -29.11 18.77 10.33
N ILE A 24 -29.72 19.73 9.62
CA ILE A 24 -29.89 19.67 8.16
C ILE A 24 -28.52 19.70 7.46
N THR A 25 -27.61 20.59 7.87
CA THR A 25 -26.27 20.66 7.26
C THR A 25 -25.46 19.38 7.49
N LEU A 26 -25.57 18.77 8.68
CA LEU A 26 -24.94 17.49 8.99
C LEU A 26 -25.50 16.37 8.09
N LEU A 27 -26.82 16.33 7.87
CA LEU A 27 -27.47 15.35 7.01
C LEU A 27 -27.09 15.51 5.53
N ILE A 28 -27.03 16.75 5.02
CA ILE A 28 -26.59 17.02 3.65
C ILE A 28 -25.13 16.58 3.47
N PHE A 29 -24.27 16.85 4.46
CA PHE A 29 -22.87 16.43 4.43
C PHE A 29 -22.73 14.91 4.39
N THR A 30 -23.50 14.15 5.18
CA THR A 30 -23.45 12.69 5.14
C THR A 30 -23.98 12.13 3.82
N LEU A 31 -25.03 12.72 3.24
CA LEU A 31 -25.59 12.30 1.95
C LEU A 31 -24.61 12.53 0.78
N ILE A 32 -23.94 13.69 0.72
CA ILE A 32 -22.93 13.98 -0.31
C ILE A 32 -21.77 12.99 -0.26
N ASN A 33 -21.29 12.65 0.94
CA ASN A 33 -20.20 11.68 1.11
C ASN A 33 -20.64 10.25 0.78
N TYR A 34 -21.91 9.90 1.00
CA TYR A 34 -22.45 8.58 0.68
C TYR A 34 -22.60 8.37 -0.83
N ASP A 35 -23.16 9.34 -1.56
CA ASP A 35 -23.42 9.23 -3.01
C ASP A 35 -22.12 9.20 -3.84
N PHE A 36 -21.07 9.88 -3.37
CA PHE A 36 -19.72 9.81 -3.97
C PHE A 36 -19.13 8.39 -3.91
N SER A 37 -19.36 7.67 -2.81
CA SER A 37 -18.87 6.30 -2.64
C SER A 37 -19.55 5.33 -3.61
N VAL A 38 -20.87 5.47 -3.81
CA VAL A 38 -21.66 4.55 -4.65
C VAL A 38 -21.38 4.73 -6.15
N ARG A 39 -21.24 5.97 -6.63
CA ARG A 39 -20.99 6.22 -8.07
C ARG A 39 -19.65 5.67 -8.56
N SER A 40 -18.60 5.71 -7.73
CA SER A 40 -17.28 5.18 -8.11
C SER A 40 -17.26 3.67 -8.37
N ILE A 41 -18.24 2.93 -7.82
CA ILE A 41 -18.30 1.46 -7.91
C ILE A 41 -18.98 0.99 -9.22
N GLN A 42 -19.88 1.78 -9.80
CA GLN A 42 -20.67 1.35 -10.97
C GLN A 42 -19.91 1.42 -12.30
N GLU A 43 -18.99 2.37 -12.48
CA GLU A 43 -18.27 2.53 -13.75
C GLU A 43 -17.21 1.44 -14.01
N PHE A 44 -16.77 0.70 -12.97
CA PHE A 44 -15.64 -0.24 -13.09
C PHE A 44 -16.01 -1.64 -13.61
N LYS A 45 -17.31 -1.98 -13.73
CA LYS A 45 -17.73 -3.35 -14.15
C LYS A 45 -17.60 -3.65 -15.64
N SER A 46 -17.11 -2.74 -16.49
CA SER A 46 -17.28 -2.83 -17.95
C SER A 46 -16.00 -3.04 -18.79
N SER A 47 -14.98 -3.74 -18.30
CA SER A 47 -13.84 -4.12 -19.16
C SER A 47 -13.27 -5.50 -18.83
N THR A 48 -13.72 -6.53 -19.55
CA THR A 48 -13.15 -7.88 -19.52
C THR A 48 -12.35 -8.12 -20.82
N VAL A 49 -11.04 -8.34 -20.68
CA VAL A 49 -10.09 -8.58 -21.78
C VAL A 49 -10.11 -10.06 -22.17
N LYS A 50 -10.34 -10.36 -23.46
CA LYS A 50 -10.20 -11.70 -24.05
C LYS A 50 -8.73 -12.00 -24.34
N SER A 51 -8.21 -13.13 -23.85
CA SER A 51 -6.88 -13.64 -24.21
C SER A 51 -7.00 -14.67 -25.36
N ASN A 52 -6.19 -14.48 -26.40
CA ASN A 52 -6.04 -15.40 -27.52
C ASN A 52 -4.89 -16.37 -27.25
N THR A 53 -5.13 -17.67 -27.33
CA THR A 53 -4.12 -18.73 -27.35
C THR A 53 -3.74 -19.06 -28.79
N VAL A 54 -2.44 -19.00 -29.09
CA VAL A 54 -1.85 -19.39 -30.38
C VAL A 54 -1.31 -20.81 -30.27
N TYR A 55 -1.80 -21.72 -31.12
CA TYR A 55 -1.26 -23.08 -31.29
C TYR A 55 -0.16 -23.08 -32.35
N LEU A 56 1.03 -23.55 -31.98
CA LEU A 56 2.14 -23.82 -32.91
C LEU A 56 2.11 -25.30 -33.33
N LYS A 57 1.98 -25.51 -34.65
CA LYS A 57 2.07 -26.82 -35.30
C LYS A 57 3.48 -26.95 -35.88
N SER A 58 4.26 -27.94 -35.45
CA SER A 58 5.54 -28.27 -36.10
C SER A 58 5.44 -29.64 -36.78
N GLU A 59 5.57 -29.64 -38.10
CA GLU A 59 5.83 -30.82 -38.91
C GLU A 59 7.27 -30.69 -39.44
N GLY A 60 8.14 -31.62 -39.05
CA GLY A 60 9.53 -31.67 -39.48
C GLY A 60 10.11 -33.06 -39.26
N THR A 61 10.43 -33.74 -40.36
CA THR A 61 10.97 -35.10 -40.41
C THR A 61 12.36 -35.16 -39.80
N LEU A 62 12.56 -36.07 -38.82
CA LEU A 62 13.82 -36.23 -38.09
C LEU A 62 14.87 -37.01 -38.92
N PRO A 63 16.11 -36.52 -39.03
CA PRO A 63 17.22 -37.30 -39.57
C PRO A 63 17.60 -38.45 -38.61
N LYS A 64 17.90 -39.63 -39.17
CA LYS A 64 18.42 -40.78 -38.41
C LYS A 64 19.87 -40.48 -37.97
N LEU A 65 20.03 -40.11 -36.70
CA LEU A 65 21.32 -39.97 -36.04
C LEU A 65 21.81 -41.35 -35.55
N ASN A 66 22.90 -41.86 -36.12
CA ASN A 66 23.52 -43.13 -35.72
C ASN A 66 24.69 -42.98 -34.74
N ASP A 67 24.88 -41.80 -34.15
CA ASP A 67 25.91 -41.61 -33.12
C ASP A 67 25.35 -40.86 -31.90
N PHE A 68 25.27 -41.56 -30.77
CA PHE A 68 24.81 -41.04 -29.48
C PHE A 68 25.93 -40.32 -28.69
N SER A 69 27.14 -40.22 -29.24
CA SER A 69 28.27 -39.50 -28.63
C SER A 69 27.99 -37.99 -28.56
N GLU A 70 27.43 -37.40 -29.62
CA GLU A 70 27.08 -35.98 -29.70
C GLU A 70 25.94 -35.61 -28.73
N ILE A 71 24.94 -36.49 -28.57
CA ILE A 71 23.81 -36.28 -27.63
C ILE A 71 24.30 -36.26 -26.17
N ARG A 72 25.32 -37.07 -25.84
CA ARG A 72 25.90 -37.15 -24.49
C ARG A 72 26.69 -35.89 -24.15
N ASN A 73 27.47 -35.38 -25.10
CA ASN A 73 28.17 -34.10 -24.96
C ASN A 73 27.20 -32.91 -24.87
N TYR A 74 26.11 -32.93 -25.64
CA TYR A 74 25.10 -31.87 -25.60
C TYR A 74 24.34 -31.82 -24.26
N LYS A 75 24.01 -32.98 -23.67
CA LYS A 75 23.41 -33.04 -22.32
C LYS A 75 24.35 -32.54 -21.22
N ASN A 76 25.64 -32.84 -21.31
CA ASN A 76 26.63 -32.33 -20.36
C ASN A 76 26.80 -30.82 -20.50
N TYR A 77 26.84 -30.30 -21.73
CA TYR A 77 26.91 -28.87 -22.00
C TYR A 77 25.66 -28.10 -21.49
N LEU A 78 24.46 -28.65 -21.68
CA LEU A 78 23.23 -28.09 -21.11
C LEU A 78 23.22 -28.13 -19.57
N SER A 79 23.78 -29.18 -18.96
CA SER A 79 23.94 -29.31 -17.51
C SER A 79 24.86 -28.22 -16.95
N ASP A 80 25.99 -27.97 -17.61
CA ASP A 80 26.98 -27.00 -17.15
C ASP A 80 26.52 -25.55 -17.37
N GLN A 81 25.82 -25.27 -18.47
CA GLN A 81 25.13 -23.99 -18.65
C GLN A 81 24.04 -23.78 -17.61
N LYS A 82 23.24 -24.81 -17.28
CA LYS A 82 22.20 -24.72 -16.25
C LYS A 82 22.81 -24.48 -14.86
N LYS A 83 23.94 -25.11 -14.53
CA LYS A 83 24.67 -24.86 -13.27
C LYS A 83 25.26 -23.46 -13.23
N ALA A 84 25.84 -22.97 -14.32
CA ALA A 84 26.34 -21.60 -14.40
C ALA A 84 25.20 -20.56 -14.25
N MET A 85 24.05 -20.81 -14.87
CA MET A 85 22.87 -19.95 -14.77
C MET A 85 22.28 -19.94 -13.36
N LEU A 86 22.19 -21.10 -12.70
CA LEU A 86 21.78 -21.22 -11.30
C LEU A 86 22.73 -20.50 -10.35
N LYS A 87 24.05 -20.58 -10.60
CA LYS A 87 25.07 -19.90 -9.80
C LYS A 87 24.99 -18.37 -9.96
N ILE A 88 24.74 -17.90 -11.18
CA ILE A 88 24.49 -16.48 -11.48
C ILE A 88 23.19 -16.00 -10.81
N ASP A 89 22.13 -16.82 -10.80
CA ASP A 89 20.88 -16.50 -10.11
C ASP A 89 21.04 -16.44 -8.59
N GLU A 90 21.82 -17.35 -7.98
CA GLU A 90 22.16 -17.32 -6.56
C GLU A 90 23.03 -16.12 -6.20
N GLU A 91 24.08 -15.82 -6.99
CA GLU A 91 24.94 -14.64 -6.79
C GLU A 91 24.15 -13.33 -6.96
N ASN A 92 23.23 -13.28 -7.93
CA ASN A 92 22.31 -12.14 -8.10
C ASN A 92 21.30 -12.03 -6.96
N LYS A 93 20.77 -13.14 -6.42
CA LYS A 93 19.89 -13.12 -5.23
C LYS A 93 20.65 -12.59 -4.01
N ASN A 94 21.91 -12.97 -3.85
CA ASN A 94 22.79 -12.52 -2.77
C ASN A 94 23.14 -11.02 -2.90
N TYR A 95 23.42 -10.55 -4.12
CA TYR A 95 23.70 -9.13 -4.40
C TYR A 95 22.47 -8.23 -4.22
N LYS A 96 21.27 -8.69 -4.62
CA LYS A 96 20.00 -7.95 -4.45
C LYS A 96 19.67 -7.70 -2.98
N ASN A 97 19.94 -8.69 -2.13
CA ASN A 97 19.78 -8.58 -0.69
C ASN A 97 20.73 -7.53 -0.09
N LYS A 98 21.94 -7.39 -0.65
CA LYS A 98 22.97 -6.48 -0.13
C LYS A 98 22.55 -5.01 -0.10
N LYS A 99 21.87 -4.49 -1.13
CA LYS A 99 21.46 -3.07 -1.15
C LYS A 99 20.33 -2.76 -0.17
N LEU A 100 19.36 -3.66 -0.06
CA LEU A 100 18.29 -3.52 0.93
C LEU A 100 18.85 -3.66 2.35
N GLN A 101 19.85 -4.54 2.55
CA GLN A 101 20.59 -4.66 3.79
C GLN A 101 21.37 -3.38 4.14
N LEU A 102 22.06 -2.74 3.17
CA LEU A 102 22.70 -1.45 3.39
C LEU A 102 21.69 -0.35 3.77
N LEU A 103 20.48 -0.39 3.20
CA LEU A 103 19.39 0.51 3.59
C LEU A 103 18.95 0.21 5.04
N ALA A 104 18.80 -1.06 5.39
CA ALA A 104 18.49 -1.50 6.76
C ALA A 104 19.52 -0.97 7.76
N GLU A 105 20.81 -1.13 7.46
CA GLU A 105 21.92 -0.62 8.28
C GLU A 105 21.87 0.89 8.45
N ARG A 106 21.68 1.64 7.34
CA ARG A 106 21.59 3.11 7.36
C ARG A 106 20.47 3.61 8.28
N TYR A 107 19.33 2.94 8.26
CA TYR A 107 18.17 3.33 9.06
C TYR A 107 18.09 2.62 10.41
N GLN A 108 19.03 1.73 10.72
CA GLN A 108 18.98 0.84 11.90
C GLN A 108 17.65 0.05 11.95
N ALA A 109 17.20 -0.40 10.79
CA ALA A 109 15.97 -1.17 10.63
C ALA A 109 16.25 -2.67 10.58
N ASP A 110 15.25 -3.49 10.93
CA ASP A 110 15.33 -4.94 10.75
C ASP A 110 15.29 -5.28 9.25
N PRO A 111 16.31 -5.96 8.68
CA PRO A 111 16.30 -6.36 7.28
C PRO A 111 15.06 -7.20 6.89
N LYS A 112 14.59 -8.08 7.78
CA LYS A 112 13.40 -8.90 7.52
C LYS A 112 12.13 -8.06 7.40
N TYR A 113 12.08 -6.94 8.12
CA TYR A 113 10.98 -6.02 8.04
C TYR A 113 10.99 -5.25 6.71
N LEU A 114 12.17 -4.85 6.20
CA LEU A 114 12.30 -4.27 4.86
C LEU A 114 11.88 -5.26 3.76
N ASP A 115 12.26 -6.54 3.89
CA ASP A 115 11.78 -7.59 2.98
C ASP A 115 10.26 -7.73 3.00
N PHE A 116 9.65 -7.63 4.19
CA PHE A 116 8.19 -7.66 4.31
C PHE A 116 7.53 -6.46 3.62
N ILE A 117 8.08 -5.25 3.75
CA ILE A 117 7.57 -4.08 3.06
C ILE A 117 7.56 -4.30 1.54
N VAL A 118 8.64 -4.87 0.97
CA VAL A 118 8.70 -5.22 -0.45
C VAL A 118 7.56 -6.18 -0.85
N LYS A 119 7.28 -7.20 -0.02
CA LYS A 119 6.16 -8.13 -0.26
C LYS A 119 4.81 -7.43 -0.22
N VAL A 120 4.61 -6.47 0.68
CA VAL A 120 3.39 -5.67 0.76
C VAL A 120 3.23 -4.79 -0.48
N GLU A 121 4.30 -4.11 -0.93
CA GLU A 121 4.28 -3.31 -2.16
C GLU A 121 3.86 -4.15 -3.37
N LYS A 122 4.40 -5.36 -3.49
CA LYS A 122 4.00 -6.30 -4.55
C LYS A 122 2.55 -6.73 -4.43
N THR A 123 2.10 -7.08 -3.23
CA THR A 123 0.73 -7.53 -2.95
C THR A 123 -0.29 -6.50 -3.42
N PHE A 124 -0.04 -5.22 -3.13
CA PHE A 124 -0.92 -4.12 -3.51
C PHE A 124 -0.55 -3.44 -4.82
N LYS A 125 0.44 -3.96 -5.57
CA LYS A 125 0.91 -3.38 -6.84
C LYS A 125 1.23 -1.87 -6.69
N LEU A 126 1.94 -1.53 -5.63
CA LEU A 126 2.50 -0.20 -5.39
C LEU A 126 3.72 0.02 -6.29
N GLU A 127 4.13 1.27 -6.43
CA GLU A 127 5.40 1.54 -7.11
C GLU A 127 6.59 1.11 -6.26
N PRO A 128 7.70 0.69 -6.91
CA PRO A 128 8.91 0.33 -6.20
C PRO A 128 9.36 1.40 -5.20
N CYS A 129 9.59 0.97 -3.96
CA CYS A 129 10.05 1.79 -2.83
C CYS A 129 9.05 2.83 -2.32
N GLU A 130 7.79 2.80 -2.76
CA GLU A 130 6.77 3.76 -2.37
C GLU A 130 6.38 3.62 -0.88
N LEU A 131 6.13 2.40 -0.42
CA LEU A 131 5.81 2.12 0.98
C LEU A 131 7.07 2.19 1.86
N LEU A 132 8.24 1.81 1.34
CA LEU A 132 9.51 2.05 2.03
C LEU A 132 9.72 3.53 2.32
N ALA A 133 9.52 4.39 1.33
CA ALA A 133 9.66 5.84 1.49
C ALA A 133 8.63 6.39 2.48
N LEU A 134 7.39 5.89 2.44
CA LEU A 134 6.35 6.28 3.38
C LEU A 134 6.79 5.99 4.82
N ILE A 135 7.20 4.75 5.10
CA ILE A 135 7.59 4.33 6.45
C ILE A 135 8.87 5.05 6.92
N ALA A 136 9.81 5.28 6.02
CA ALA A 136 11.01 6.05 6.31
C ALA A 136 10.66 7.51 6.69
N GLN A 137 9.71 8.13 5.99
CA GLN A 137 9.24 9.47 6.28
C GLN A 137 8.45 9.57 7.59
N GLU A 138 7.63 8.57 7.89
CA GLU A 138 6.75 8.55 9.07
C GLU A 138 7.50 8.29 10.37
N SER A 139 8.40 7.30 10.38
CA SER A 139 9.06 6.88 11.62
C SER A 139 10.53 6.49 11.47
N GLY A 140 11.08 6.57 10.25
CA GLY A 140 12.42 6.05 9.99
C GLY A 140 12.53 4.55 10.30
N PHE A 141 11.46 3.79 10.04
CA PHE A 141 11.35 2.34 10.33
C PHE A 141 11.34 1.95 11.82
N LYS A 142 11.25 2.91 12.74
CA LYS A 142 11.19 2.64 14.18
C LYS A 142 9.73 2.60 14.64
N PRO A 143 9.23 1.52 15.24
CA PRO A 143 7.88 1.48 15.78
C PRO A 143 7.73 2.50 16.91
N GLN A 144 6.75 3.39 16.80
CA GLN A 144 6.43 4.35 17.86
C GLN A 144 4.93 4.62 17.90
N THR A 145 4.37 4.73 19.10
CA THR A 145 2.98 5.17 19.28
C THR A 145 2.98 6.52 19.98
N ARG A 146 2.33 7.51 19.39
CA ARG A 146 2.31 8.88 19.92
C ARG A 146 0.96 9.55 19.69
N MET A 147 0.67 10.56 20.51
CA MET A 147 -0.51 11.39 20.34
C MET A 147 -0.23 12.44 19.25
N ASP A 148 -1.09 12.49 18.25
CA ASP A 148 -0.99 13.36 17.08
C ASP A 148 -2.39 13.86 16.68
N GLY A 149 -2.59 15.17 16.75
CA GLY A 149 -3.86 15.82 16.44
C GLY A 149 -5.04 15.31 17.28
N GLY A 150 -4.83 15.04 18.57
CA GLY A 150 -5.88 14.59 19.50
C GLY A 150 -6.20 13.09 19.44
N SER A 151 -5.42 12.30 18.70
CA SER A 151 -5.62 10.86 18.53
C SER A 151 -4.28 10.12 18.52
N LEU A 152 -4.28 8.83 18.81
CA LEU A 152 -3.06 8.02 18.73
C LEU A 152 -2.74 7.63 17.28
N SER A 153 -1.47 7.80 16.93
CA SER A 153 -0.83 7.32 15.70
C SER A 153 0.12 6.18 16.03
N TYR A 154 0.07 5.09 15.28
CA TYR A 154 0.64 3.80 15.68
C TYR A 154 1.83 3.35 14.84
N SER A 155 2.76 2.67 15.52
CA SER A 155 3.83 1.86 14.94
C SER A 155 4.70 2.60 13.91
N THR A 156 5.14 1.93 12.87
CA THR A 156 6.05 2.46 11.85
C THR A 156 5.35 3.34 10.80
N THR A 157 4.05 3.15 10.61
CA THR A 157 3.27 3.84 9.57
C THR A 157 2.60 5.11 10.08
N GLN A 158 2.62 5.34 11.39
CA GLN A 158 1.96 6.44 12.09
C GLN A 158 0.46 6.55 11.76
N MET A 159 -0.15 5.43 11.36
CA MET A 159 -1.55 5.38 10.99
C MET A 159 -2.45 5.50 12.23
N LYS A 160 -3.54 6.27 12.11
CA LYS A 160 -4.59 6.39 13.14
C LYS A 160 -5.61 5.25 13.03
N LEU A 161 -6.30 4.91 14.12
CA LEU A 161 -7.29 3.81 14.10
C LEU A 161 -8.39 4.02 13.05
N ALA A 162 -8.94 5.22 12.91
CA ALA A 162 -9.97 5.51 11.91
C ALA A 162 -9.46 5.29 10.46
N THR A 163 -8.20 5.67 10.21
CA THR A 163 -7.54 5.41 8.92
C THR A 163 -7.32 3.91 8.72
N ALA A 164 -6.91 3.18 9.76
CA ALA A 164 -6.75 1.73 9.72
C ALA A 164 -8.08 1.01 9.44
N GLN A 165 -9.20 1.48 10.01
CA GLN A 165 -10.54 0.94 9.72
C GLN A 165 -10.94 1.18 8.26
N THR A 166 -10.63 2.36 7.71
CA THR A 166 -10.84 2.66 6.29
C THR A 166 -9.99 1.75 5.40
N ALA A 167 -8.72 1.55 5.76
CA ALA A 167 -7.80 0.63 5.08
C ALA A 167 -8.32 -0.81 5.10
N TYR A 168 -8.80 -1.26 6.27
CA TYR A 168 -9.41 -2.57 6.45
C TYR A 168 -10.59 -2.78 5.50
N MET A 169 -11.53 -1.83 5.45
CA MET A 169 -12.68 -1.89 4.53
C MET A 169 -12.23 -1.93 3.07
N ALA A 170 -11.26 -1.11 2.67
CA ALA A 170 -10.72 -1.17 1.31
C ALA A 170 -10.10 -2.55 1.01
N ILE A 171 -9.36 -3.12 1.94
CA ILE A 171 -8.73 -4.44 1.76
C ILE A 171 -9.75 -5.57 1.67
N THR A 172 -10.74 -5.59 2.56
CA THR A 172 -11.74 -6.68 2.62
C THR A 172 -12.83 -6.53 1.56
N GLU A 173 -13.33 -5.31 1.35
CA GLU A 173 -14.48 -5.07 0.47
C GLU A 173 -14.06 -4.78 -0.97
N TYR A 174 -12.98 -4.03 -1.19
CA TYR A 174 -12.54 -3.64 -2.52
C TYR A 174 -11.51 -4.62 -3.10
N TYR A 175 -10.49 -5.02 -2.32
CA TYR A 175 -9.49 -6.00 -2.77
C TYR A 175 -9.84 -7.46 -2.46
N LYS A 176 -10.96 -7.72 -1.78
CA LYS A 176 -11.46 -9.07 -1.46
C LYS A 176 -10.46 -9.95 -0.71
N MET A 177 -9.61 -9.34 0.13
CA MET A 177 -8.64 -10.05 0.96
C MET A 177 -9.18 -10.19 2.39
N ASN A 178 -9.20 -11.41 2.92
CA ASN A 178 -9.65 -11.63 4.29
C ASN A 178 -8.52 -11.30 5.28
N ILE A 179 -8.77 -10.32 6.15
CA ILE A 179 -7.86 -9.93 7.23
C ILE A 179 -8.67 -9.67 8.50
N VAL A 180 -8.00 -9.65 9.65
CA VAL A 180 -8.63 -9.28 10.92
C VAL A 180 -8.92 -7.77 10.99
N PRO A 181 -10.01 -7.33 11.63
CA PRO A 181 -10.27 -5.91 11.89
C PRO A 181 -9.18 -5.25 12.76
N PRO A 182 -8.84 -3.98 12.53
CA PRO A 182 -7.81 -3.29 13.28
C PRO A 182 -8.31 -2.91 14.68
N THR A 183 -7.43 -3.06 15.66
CA THR A 183 -7.61 -2.59 17.04
C THR A 183 -6.41 -1.75 17.47
N HIS A 184 -6.57 -0.93 18.51
CA HIS A 184 -5.45 -0.18 19.08
C HIS A 184 -4.29 -1.10 19.48
N GLU A 185 -4.59 -2.22 20.14
CA GLU A 185 -3.60 -3.21 20.57
C GLU A 185 -2.84 -3.81 19.37
N LEU A 186 -3.57 -4.23 18.32
CA LEU A 186 -2.96 -4.83 17.15
C LEU A 186 -2.07 -3.84 16.39
N LEU A 187 -2.53 -2.59 16.25
CA LEU A 187 -1.74 -1.54 15.61
C LEU A 187 -0.48 -1.18 16.41
N GLN A 188 -0.58 -1.18 17.75
CA GLN A 188 0.54 -0.88 18.63
C GLN A 188 1.59 -2.00 18.64
N ASN A 189 1.16 -3.25 18.72
CA ASN A 189 2.03 -4.39 18.97
C ASN A 189 2.48 -5.12 17.70
N ASN A 190 1.84 -4.87 16.55
CA ASN A 190 2.14 -5.57 15.30
C ASN A 190 2.43 -4.61 14.14
N GLN A 191 3.71 -4.25 13.99
CA GLN A 191 4.18 -3.39 12.90
C GLN A 191 3.94 -3.98 11.50
N TYR A 192 3.96 -5.31 11.36
CA TYR A 192 3.72 -5.99 10.09
C TYR A 192 2.27 -5.81 9.64
N TYR A 193 1.33 -5.94 10.58
CA TYR A 193 -0.09 -5.69 10.32
C TYR A 193 -0.35 -4.21 9.97
N ALA A 194 0.22 -3.27 10.74
CA ALA A 194 0.11 -1.83 10.44
C ALA A 194 0.66 -1.49 9.04
N THR A 195 1.77 -2.12 8.65
CA THR A 195 2.39 -1.97 7.32
C THR A 195 1.51 -2.51 6.21
N PHE A 196 0.90 -3.68 6.41
CA PHE A 196 -0.03 -4.26 5.44
C PHE A 196 -1.23 -3.34 5.20
N LEU A 197 -1.81 -2.78 6.27
CA LEU A 197 -2.88 -1.78 6.17
C LEU A 197 -2.42 -0.51 5.44
N ALA A 198 -1.23 0.01 5.73
CA ALA A 198 -0.69 1.18 5.05
C ALA A 198 -0.49 0.95 3.55
N GLY A 199 0.01 -0.22 3.16
CA GLY A 199 0.14 -0.58 1.75
C GLY A 199 -1.20 -0.63 1.03
N GLY A 200 -2.20 -1.30 1.62
CA GLY A 200 -3.54 -1.38 1.03
C GLY A 200 -4.25 -0.02 0.98
N TYR A 201 -4.08 0.81 2.02
CA TYR A 201 -4.65 2.16 2.05
C TYR A 201 -4.01 3.07 1.00
N LEU A 202 -2.69 3.04 0.85
CA LEU A 202 -1.99 3.84 -0.15
C LEU A 202 -2.44 3.45 -1.56
N ARG A 203 -2.56 2.14 -1.83
CA ARG A 203 -3.09 1.65 -3.10
C ARG A 203 -4.52 2.11 -3.34
N TYR A 204 -5.37 2.04 -2.31
CA TYR A 204 -6.75 2.52 -2.38
C TYR A 204 -6.84 4.01 -2.72
N LEU A 205 -6.07 4.86 -2.03
CA LEU A 205 -6.07 6.30 -2.33
C LEU A 205 -5.64 6.57 -3.78
N TYR A 206 -4.61 5.88 -4.26
CA TYR A 206 -4.21 6.01 -5.67
C TYR A 206 -5.31 5.51 -6.62
N ASP A 207 -5.99 4.40 -6.30
CA ASP A 207 -7.06 3.88 -7.12
C ASP A 207 -8.27 4.81 -7.19
N VAL A 208 -8.60 5.53 -6.11
CA VAL A 208 -9.69 6.50 -6.06
C VAL A 208 -9.34 7.77 -6.82
N TYR A 209 -8.13 8.32 -6.61
CA TYR A 209 -7.79 9.65 -7.14
C TYR A 209 -7.07 9.63 -8.48
N LYS A 210 -6.42 8.52 -8.84
CA LYS A 210 -5.54 8.38 -10.02
C LYS A 210 -4.44 9.45 -10.11
N ASN A 211 -4.16 10.14 -9.01
CA ASN A 211 -3.13 11.16 -8.86
C ASN A 211 -2.34 10.87 -7.58
N LYS A 212 -1.03 10.69 -7.70
CA LYS A 212 -0.17 10.33 -6.56
C LYS A 212 0.00 11.47 -5.57
N GLU A 213 0.11 12.70 -6.04
CA GLU A 213 0.26 13.87 -5.16
C GLU A 213 -1.02 14.05 -4.33
N GLU A 214 -2.17 13.80 -4.94
CA GLU A 214 -3.47 13.76 -4.25
C GLU A 214 -3.55 12.61 -3.25
N ALA A 215 -3.14 11.39 -3.63
CA ALA A 215 -3.10 10.23 -2.75
C ALA A 215 -2.18 10.44 -1.55
N TYR A 216 -0.96 10.96 -1.74
CA TYR A 216 -0.02 11.23 -0.67
C TYR A 216 -0.50 12.37 0.24
N THR A 217 -1.09 13.41 -0.34
CA THR A 217 -1.70 14.47 0.45
C THR A 217 -2.88 13.94 1.25
N ALA A 218 -3.71 13.07 0.67
CA ALA A 218 -4.80 12.41 1.38
C ALA A 218 -4.33 11.45 2.47
N TYR A 219 -3.18 10.80 2.29
CA TYR A 219 -2.60 9.94 3.31
C TYR A 219 -2.29 10.75 4.58
N ASN A 220 -1.66 11.92 4.41
CA ASN A 220 -1.27 12.80 5.52
C ASN A 220 -2.43 13.64 6.09
N TRP A 221 -3.26 14.24 5.23
CA TRP A 221 -4.34 15.16 5.62
C TRP A 221 -5.70 14.49 5.80
N GLY A 222 -5.80 13.20 5.49
CA GLY A 222 -7.07 12.50 5.35
C GLY A 222 -7.81 12.85 4.05
N ILE A 223 -8.84 12.04 3.75
CA ILE A 223 -9.68 12.16 2.54
C ILE A 223 -10.34 13.53 2.43
N GLY A 224 -10.84 14.11 3.53
CA GLY A 224 -11.43 15.45 3.52
C GLY A 224 -10.38 16.57 3.51
N GLY A 225 -9.31 16.42 4.30
CA GLY A 225 -8.29 17.47 4.47
C GLY A 225 -7.53 17.76 3.18
N ARG A 226 -7.38 16.79 2.26
CA ARG A 226 -6.79 17.03 0.93
C ARG A 226 -7.55 18.09 0.11
N MET A 227 -8.87 18.17 0.25
CA MET A 227 -9.69 19.14 -0.50
C MET A 227 -9.55 20.54 0.08
N VAL A 228 -9.45 20.65 1.40
CA VAL A 228 -9.11 21.91 2.07
C VAL A 228 -7.73 22.40 1.61
N PHE A 229 -6.77 21.48 1.51
CA PHE A 229 -5.44 21.79 0.97
C PHE A 229 -5.52 22.30 -0.47
N TYR A 230 -6.26 21.61 -1.35
CA TYR A 230 -6.41 22.02 -2.74
C TYR A 230 -7.06 23.39 -2.90
N GLN A 231 -8.16 23.65 -2.18
CA GLN A 231 -8.85 24.95 -2.21
C GLN A 231 -7.92 26.12 -1.86
N LYS A 232 -6.98 25.89 -0.94
CA LYS A 232 -6.03 26.92 -0.51
C LYS A 232 -4.86 27.11 -1.49
N ASN A 233 -4.41 26.05 -2.17
CA ASN A 233 -3.14 26.07 -2.91
C ASN A 233 -3.29 25.89 -4.43
N GLY A 234 -4.46 25.48 -4.92
CA GLY A 234 -4.71 25.17 -6.33
C GLY A 234 -4.05 23.88 -6.85
N HIS A 235 -3.48 23.05 -5.96
CA HIS A 235 -2.81 21.81 -6.32
C HIS A 235 -2.76 20.82 -5.14
N PHE A 236 -2.40 19.56 -5.39
CA PHE A 236 -2.22 18.53 -4.35
C PHE A 236 -0.75 18.29 -3.93
N ARG A 237 0.17 19.18 -4.31
CA ARG A 237 1.61 19.08 -3.99
C ARG A 237 1.91 19.54 -2.56
N SER A 238 1.40 18.84 -1.55
CA SER A 238 1.75 19.14 -0.17
C SER A 238 3.24 18.88 0.09
N ALA A 239 3.83 19.58 1.07
CA ALA A 239 5.22 19.35 1.46
C ALA A 239 5.47 17.87 1.81
N TYR A 240 4.48 17.22 2.42
CA TYR A 240 4.49 15.78 2.69
C TYR A 240 4.60 14.95 1.38
N ALA A 241 3.74 15.23 0.40
CA ALA A 241 3.71 14.50 -0.87
C ALA A 241 5.01 14.67 -1.68
N LEU A 242 5.58 15.87 -1.67
CA LEU A 242 6.86 16.16 -2.33
C LEU A 242 8.01 15.40 -1.65
N LYS A 243 8.09 15.45 -0.32
CA LYS A 243 9.11 14.72 0.44
C LYS A 243 9.02 13.21 0.20
N LEU A 244 7.80 12.66 0.18
CA LEU A 244 7.57 11.24 -0.05
C LEU A 244 8.00 10.82 -1.45
N SER A 245 7.65 11.63 -2.47
CA SER A 245 8.04 11.38 -3.86
C SER A 245 9.56 11.39 -4.03
N ASN A 246 10.24 12.38 -3.45
CA ASN A 246 11.69 12.48 -3.51
C ASN A 246 12.36 11.28 -2.83
N LEU A 247 11.90 10.89 -1.64
CA LEU A 247 12.47 9.76 -0.90
C LEU A 247 12.25 8.43 -1.62
N ARG A 248 11.09 8.24 -2.25
CA ARG A 248 10.82 7.09 -3.13
C ARG A 248 11.82 7.05 -4.27
N ASP A 249 12.04 8.16 -4.95
CA ASP A 249 12.93 8.22 -6.11
C ASP A 249 14.39 8.01 -5.70
N GLU A 250 14.82 8.54 -4.54
CA GLU A 250 16.12 8.26 -3.93
C GLU A 250 16.31 6.78 -3.63
N PHE A 251 15.34 6.13 -2.98
CA PHE A 251 15.39 4.70 -2.67
C PHE A 251 15.40 3.86 -3.93
N ARG A 252 14.57 4.19 -4.91
CA ARG A 252 14.53 3.51 -6.20
C ARG A 252 15.85 3.64 -6.96
N HIS A 253 16.49 4.81 -6.91
CA HIS A 253 17.81 5.02 -7.50
C HIS A 253 18.89 4.20 -6.78
N PHE A 254 18.87 4.20 -5.44
CA PHE A 254 19.82 3.48 -4.61
C PHE A 254 19.72 1.97 -4.78
N VAL A 255 18.52 1.40 -4.56
CA VAL A 255 18.30 -0.04 -4.64
C VAL A 255 18.37 -0.53 -6.10
N GLY A 256 17.84 0.26 -7.04
CA GLY A 256 17.91 -0.01 -8.47
C GLY A 256 16.76 -0.87 -9.00
N LYS A 257 16.80 -1.18 -10.31
CA LYS A 257 15.75 -1.91 -11.04
C LYS A 257 15.45 -3.30 -10.46
N ASP A 258 16.42 -3.86 -9.74
CA ASP A 258 16.30 -5.18 -9.13
C ASP A 258 15.31 -5.24 -7.97
N TYR A 259 14.84 -4.10 -7.47
CA TYR A 259 13.79 -4.03 -6.45
C TYR A 259 12.55 -4.86 -6.84
N ALA A 260 12.14 -4.77 -8.11
CA ALA A 260 11.00 -5.53 -8.63
C ALA A 260 11.23 -7.06 -8.61
N LEU A 261 12.48 -7.50 -8.58
CA LEU A 261 12.87 -8.91 -8.59
C LEU A 261 13.00 -9.52 -7.18
N ILE A 262 13.02 -8.71 -6.12
CA ILE A 262 13.14 -9.17 -4.73
C ILE A 262 11.86 -9.88 -4.28
N GLY A 263 11.94 -11.16 -3.89
CA GLY A 263 10.79 -11.92 -3.37
C GLY A 263 10.01 -12.76 -4.39
N ASN A 264 10.50 -12.94 -5.63
CA ASN A 264 9.91 -13.86 -6.60
C ASN A 264 10.37 -15.33 -6.45
N SER A 265 11.08 -15.69 -5.37
CA SER A 265 11.75 -16.99 -5.26
C SER A 265 10.95 -18.10 -4.59
N ASP A 266 9.71 -17.83 -4.16
CA ASP A 266 8.94 -18.75 -3.30
C ASP A 266 7.59 -19.16 -3.93
N VAL A 267 7.51 -19.22 -5.26
CA VAL A 267 6.39 -19.83 -6.00
C VAL A 267 6.86 -21.07 -6.73
#